data_AF-A0A3S4KI02-F1
#
_entry.id   AF-A0A3S4KI02-F1
#
_cell.length_a   1.000
_cell.length_b   1.000
_cell.length_c   1.000
_cell.angle_alpha   90.00
_cell.angle_beta   90.00
_cell.angle_gamma   90.00
#
_symmetry.space_group_name_H-M   'P 1'
#
loop_
_entity.id
_entity.type
_entity.pdbx_description
1 polymer ?
#
loop_
_entity_poly.entity_id
_entity_poly.type
_entity_poly.pdbx_seq_one_letter_code
_entity_poly.pdbx_strand_id
1 'polypeptide(L)'
;MRQALNYATDKKAIINAVFLSSGTVAKSPIPPNMMGFNNNLKDYDYDPQKAKDLLKQAGLEKGFEATLWSMPVQRPYNPNSRRIAEMIQSDWAKVGVTAKIVSYEWGEYLSGMRKGEHDTALFGWMSDNGDPDNFADVLLGCNSIKTGSKCRALVR
;
A
#
# COMPACT_ATOMS: atom_id res chain seq x y z
N MET A 1 -0.78 14.41 -2.24
CA MET A 1 0.34 13.45 -2.07
C MET A 1 -0.10 11.99 -2.15
N ARG A 2 -0.91 11.44 -1.23
CA ARG A 2 -1.27 10.00 -1.25
C ARG A 2 -1.91 9.52 -2.57
N GLN A 3 -2.78 10.33 -3.16
CA GLN A 3 -3.38 10.04 -4.46
C GLN A 3 -2.33 10.03 -5.59
N ALA A 4 -1.34 10.93 -5.54
CA ALA A 4 -0.27 10.98 -6.53
C ALA A 4 0.56 9.68 -6.53
N LEU A 5 0.90 9.17 -5.34
CA LEU A 5 1.63 7.90 -5.22
C LEU A 5 0.82 6.70 -5.72
N ASN A 6 -0.51 6.73 -5.57
CA ASN A 6 -1.39 5.69 -6.14
C ASN A 6 -1.37 5.72 -7.67
N TYR A 7 -1.57 6.90 -8.28
CA TYR A 7 -1.50 7.06 -9.73
C TYR A 7 -0.10 6.72 -10.28
N ALA A 8 0.95 6.93 -9.50
CA ALA A 8 2.31 6.59 -9.89
C ALA A 8 2.63 5.10 -9.83
N THR A 9 1.79 4.24 -9.23
CA THR A 9 2.12 2.82 -8.99
C THR A 9 1.40 1.91 -9.99
N ASP A 10 2.14 1.14 -10.79
CA ASP A 10 1.55 0.19 -11.73
C ASP A 10 1.14 -1.11 -11.02
N LYS A 11 -0.09 -1.09 -10.48
CA LYS A 11 -0.68 -2.25 -9.80
C LYS A 11 -0.79 -3.48 -10.71
N LYS A 12 -1.01 -3.29 -12.01
CA LYS A 12 -1.16 -4.42 -12.96
C LYS A 12 0.19 -5.08 -13.21
N ALA A 13 1.25 -4.29 -13.39
CA ALA A 13 2.61 -4.82 -13.52
C ALA A 13 3.02 -5.61 -12.26
N ILE A 14 2.71 -5.10 -11.06
CA ILE A 14 3.00 -5.79 -9.79
C ILE A 14 2.28 -7.14 -9.73
N ILE A 15 0.98 -7.19 -10.03
CA ILE A 15 0.21 -8.44 -10.04
C ILE A 15 0.81 -9.45 -11.03
N ASN A 16 1.16 -9.01 -12.24
CA ASN A 16 1.73 -9.88 -13.26
C ASN A 16 3.11 -10.42 -12.84
N ALA A 17 3.96 -9.56 -12.27
CA ALA A 17 5.34 -9.92 -11.95
C ALA A 17 5.49 -10.72 -10.64
N VAL A 18 4.68 -10.42 -9.62
CA VAL A 18 4.84 -11.00 -8.27
C VAL A 18 3.80 -12.08 -7.98
N PHE A 19 2.57 -11.91 -8.48
CA PHE A 19 1.49 -12.86 -8.25
C PHE A 19 1.27 -13.79 -9.46
N LEU A 20 2.06 -13.66 -10.54
CA LEU A 20 1.99 -14.52 -11.73
C LEU A 20 0.56 -14.64 -12.28
N SER A 21 -0.20 -13.54 -12.28
CA SER A 21 -1.62 -13.49 -12.67
C SER A 21 -2.61 -14.27 -11.80
N SER A 22 -2.17 -14.82 -10.67
CA SER A 22 -3.07 -15.48 -9.69
C SER A 22 -3.78 -14.49 -8.76
N GLY A 23 -3.38 -13.21 -8.78
CA GLY A 23 -3.99 -12.14 -8.01
C GLY A 23 -4.86 -11.22 -8.86
N THR A 24 -5.77 -10.50 -8.21
CA THR A 24 -6.58 -9.45 -8.83
C THR A 24 -6.21 -8.08 -8.24
N VAL A 25 -6.22 -7.03 -9.06
CA VAL A 25 -6.02 -5.66 -8.56
C VAL A 25 -7.13 -5.31 -7.57
N ALA A 26 -6.73 -4.95 -6.35
CA ALA A 26 -7.66 -4.57 -5.28
C ALA A 26 -8.19 -3.15 -5.49
N LYS A 27 -9.52 -3.00 -5.47
CA LYS A 27 -10.24 -1.72 -5.56
C LYS A 27 -10.79 -1.23 -4.22
N SER A 28 -10.76 -2.09 -3.21
CA SER A 28 -11.29 -1.86 -1.87
C SER A 28 -10.43 -2.61 -0.85
N PRO A 29 -10.35 -2.15 0.41
CA PRO A 29 -9.78 -2.91 1.51
C PRO A 29 -10.51 -4.23 1.78
N ILE A 30 -11.79 -4.31 1.42
CA ILE A 30 -12.61 -5.52 1.54
C ILE A 30 -12.51 -6.30 0.21
N PRO A 31 -12.27 -7.63 0.23
CA PRO A 31 -12.16 -8.42 -0.99
C PRO A 31 -13.53 -8.64 -1.67
N PRO A 32 -13.57 -8.94 -2.98
CA PRO A 32 -14.83 -9.04 -3.75
C PRO A 32 -15.81 -10.11 -3.27
N ASN A 33 -15.32 -11.16 -2.60
CA ASN A 33 -16.11 -12.28 -2.11
C ASN A 33 -16.73 -12.05 -0.72
N MET A 34 -16.57 -10.85 -0.15
CA MET A 34 -16.99 -10.54 1.21
C MET A 34 -18.17 -9.55 1.21
N MET A 35 -19.07 -9.71 2.18
CA MET A 35 -20.23 -8.84 2.34
C MET A 35 -19.80 -7.37 2.53
N GLY A 36 -20.50 -6.44 1.89
CA GLY A 36 -20.14 -5.01 1.93
C GLY A 36 -19.15 -4.57 0.85
N PHE A 37 -18.69 -5.46 -0.03
CA PHE A 37 -17.94 -5.06 -1.22
C PHE A 37 -18.81 -4.24 -2.18
N ASN A 38 -18.30 -3.07 -2.59
CA ASN A 38 -18.97 -2.20 -3.55
C ASN A 38 -18.31 -2.31 -4.93
N ASN A 39 -18.99 -2.98 -5.86
CA ASN A 39 -18.54 -3.17 -7.24
C ASN A 39 -18.40 -1.86 -8.04
N ASN A 40 -19.06 -0.78 -7.61
CA ASN A 40 -19.07 0.49 -8.33
C ASN A 40 -17.90 1.41 -7.96
N LEU A 41 -16.98 0.96 -7.08
CA LEU A 41 -15.79 1.73 -6.73
C LEU A 41 -14.86 1.85 -7.93
N LYS A 42 -14.56 3.09 -8.31
CA LYS A 42 -13.53 3.41 -9.30
C LYS A 42 -12.16 3.27 -8.64
N ASP A 43 -11.29 2.49 -9.26
CA ASP A 43 -9.89 2.39 -8.86
C ASP A 43 -9.09 3.58 -9.41
N TYR A 44 -7.90 3.75 -8.87
CA TYR A 44 -6.87 4.62 -9.43
C TYR A 44 -6.20 3.90 -10.60
N ASP A 45 -6.31 4.47 -11.79
CA ASP A 45 -5.52 4.01 -12.94
C ASP A 45 -4.04 4.33 -12.74
N TYR A 46 -3.17 3.63 -13.47
CA TYR A 46 -1.76 3.99 -13.57
C TYR A 46 -1.62 5.21 -14.49
N ASP A 47 -1.30 6.36 -13.91
CA ASP A 47 -1.12 7.63 -14.62
C ASP A 47 0.01 8.45 -13.98
N PRO A 48 1.26 8.21 -14.39
CA PRO A 48 2.42 8.96 -13.90
C PRO A 48 2.35 10.47 -14.19
N GLN A 49 1.62 10.89 -15.23
CA GLN A 49 1.50 12.32 -15.55
C GLN A 49 0.59 13.02 -14.55
N LYS A 50 -0.58 12.45 -14.28
CA LYS A 50 -1.48 12.93 -13.23
C LYS A 50 -0.84 12.91 -11.85
N ALA A 51 -0.01 11.91 -11.57
CA ALA A 51 0.79 11.87 -10.34
C ALA A 51 1.72 13.09 -10.22
N LYS A 52 2.46 13.44 -11.28
CA LYS A 52 3.32 14.64 -11.31
C LYS A 52 2.51 15.92 -11.09
N ASP A 53 1.35 16.04 -11.74
CA ASP A 53 0.50 17.23 -11.60
C ASP A 53 -0.01 17.40 -10.16
N LEU A 54 -0.40 16.30 -9.51
CA LEU A 54 -0.82 16.29 -8.12
C LEU A 54 0.32 16.57 -7.14
N LEU A 55 1.55 16.14 -7.44
CA LEU A 55 2.74 16.49 -6.65
C LEU A 55 3.06 17.98 -6.78
N LYS A 56 2.96 18.53 -7.99
CA LYS A 56 3.14 19.97 -8.23
C LYS A 56 2.11 20.81 -7.48
N GLN A 57 0.83 20.44 -7.53
CA GLN A 57 -0.24 21.10 -6.77
C GLN A 57 0.00 21.06 -5.25
N ALA A 58 0.67 20.02 -4.77
CA ALA A 58 1.06 19.89 -3.37
C ALA A 58 2.36 20.64 -3.01
N GLY A 59 2.98 21.38 -3.94
CA GLY A 59 4.25 22.08 -3.73
C GLY A 59 5.48 21.17 -3.70
N LEU A 60 5.36 19.91 -4.15
CA LEU A 60 6.41 18.89 -4.15
C LEU A 60 6.97 18.64 -5.56
N GLU A 61 7.02 19.68 -6.39
CA GLU A 61 7.46 19.58 -7.80
C GLU A 61 8.91 19.12 -7.97
N LYS A 62 9.76 19.38 -6.97
CA LYS A 62 11.15 18.94 -6.93
C LYS A 62 11.32 17.50 -6.48
N GLY A 63 10.22 16.82 -6.15
CA GLY A 63 10.26 15.51 -5.53
C GLY A 63 10.50 15.56 -4.02
N PHE A 64 10.53 14.37 -3.43
CA PHE A 64 10.87 14.15 -2.02
C PHE A 64 11.37 12.73 -1.81
N GLU A 65 12.03 12.50 -0.68
CA GLU A 65 12.42 11.16 -0.25
C GLU A 65 11.40 10.60 0.74
N ALA A 66 11.14 9.29 0.65
CA ALA A 66 10.31 8.59 1.62
C ALA A 66 10.85 7.19 1.88
N THR A 67 10.69 6.70 3.10
CA THR A 67 10.95 5.30 3.42
C THR A 67 9.81 4.40 2.94
N LEU A 68 10.17 3.27 2.33
CA LEU A 68 9.25 2.20 1.93
C LEU A 68 9.62 0.91 2.65
N TRP A 69 8.86 0.60 3.69
CA TRP A 69 9.11 -0.57 4.52
C TRP A 69 8.63 -1.84 3.83
N SER A 70 9.56 -2.73 3.53
CA SER A 70 9.31 -4.06 2.97
C SER A 70 9.39 -5.12 4.05
N MET A 71 8.45 -6.07 4.04
CA MET A 71 8.47 -7.20 4.97
C MET A 71 9.61 -8.17 4.61
N PRO A 72 10.28 -8.80 5.60
CA PRO A 72 11.33 -9.80 5.37
C PRO A 72 10.77 -11.20 5.09
N VAL A 73 9.47 -11.41 5.29
CA VAL A 73 8.80 -12.71 5.21
C VAL A 73 7.72 -12.73 4.13
N GLN A 74 7.47 -13.91 3.57
CA GLN A 74 6.36 -14.12 2.65
C GLN A 74 5.04 -14.15 3.42
N ARG A 75 3.99 -13.58 2.83
CA ARG A 75 2.63 -13.56 3.37
C ARG A 75 1.66 -13.99 2.27
N PRO A 76 0.51 -14.60 2.59
CA PRO A 76 -0.44 -15.01 1.55
C PRO A 76 -0.97 -13.85 0.69
N TYR A 77 -1.06 -12.64 1.25
CA TYR A 77 -1.42 -11.42 0.52
C TYR A 77 -0.24 -10.73 -0.17
N ASN A 78 1.00 -11.17 0.07
CA ASN A 78 2.21 -10.58 -0.49
C ASN A 78 3.36 -11.63 -0.49
N PRO A 79 3.50 -12.41 -1.58
CA PRO A 79 4.46 -13.50 -1.64
C PRO A 79 5.91 -13.02 -1.79
N ASN A 80 6.14 -11.80 -2.28
CA ASN A 80 7.49 -11.24 -2.41
C ASN A 80 7.49 -9.71 -2.19
N SER A 81 7.48 -9.30 -0.92
CA SER A 81 7.43 -7.89 -0.54
C SER A 81 8.62 -7.10 -1.09
N ARG A 82 9.82 -7.69 -1.13
CA ARG A 82 11.03 -7.02 -1.63
C ARG A 82 10.86 -6.64 -3.10
N ARG A 83 10.37 -7.58 -3.92
CA ARG A 83 10.14 -7.35 -5.34
C ARG A 83 9.07 -6.29 -5.59
N ILE A 84 7.97 -6.33 -4.83
CA ILE A 84 6.94 -5.27 -4.89
C ILE A 84 7.55 -3.91 -4.56
N ALA A 85 8.35 -3.82 -3.50
CA ALA A 85 8.98 -2.57 -3.09
C ALA A 85 9.93 -2.00 -4.17
N GLU A 86 10.70 -2.86 -4.86
CA GLU A 86 11.58 -2.44 -5.97
C GLU A 86 10.78 -1.90 -7.17
N MET A 87 9.66 -2.54 -7.50
CA MET A 87 8.79 -2.07 -8.57
C MET A 87 8.19 -0.71 -8.23
N ILE A 88 7.67 -0.56 -7.01
CA ILE A 88 7.16 0.73 -6.51
C ILE A 88 8.25 1.79 -6.50
N GLN A 89 9.46 1.46 -6.05
CA GLN A 89 10.60 2.39 -6.08
C GLN A 89 10.90 2.86 -7.51
N SER A 90 10.93 1.95 -8.48
CA SER A 90 11.16 2.28 -9.89
C SER A 90 10.05 3.19 -10.44
N ASP A 91 8.81 2.91 -10.09
CA ASP A 91 7.64 3.69 -10.50
C ASP A 91 7.62 5.10 -9.89
N TRP A 92 7.89 5.21 -8.59
CA TRP A 92 7.94 6.48 -7.88
C TRP A 92 9.10 7.36 -8.35
N ALA A 93 10.23 6.76 -8.74
CA ALA A 93 11.34 7.51 -9.32
C ALA A 93 10.95 8.24 -10.62
N LYS A 94 10.03 7.69 -11.43
CA LYS A 94 9.54 8.33 -12.67
C LYS A 94 8.78 9.63 -12.42
N VAL A 95 8.25 9.80 -11.20
CA VAL A 95 7.50 11.01 -10.78
C VAL A 95 8.30 11.88 -9.80
N GLY A 96 9.60 11.61 -9.63
CA GLY A 96 10.50 12.39 -8.78
C GLY A 96 10.47 12.01 -7.30
N VAL A 97 9.88 10.87 -6.93
CA VAL A 97 9.86 10.41 -5.53
C VAL A 97 10.91 9.34 -5.33
N THR A 98 11.87 9.60 -4.45
CA THR A 98 12.94 8.65 -4.11
C THR A 98 12.48 7.77 -2.95
N ALA A 99 12.11 6.52 -3.25
CA ALA A 99 11.75 5.55 -2.22
C ALA A 99 13.00 4.85 -1.68
N LYS A 100 13.31 5.00 -0.39
CA LYS A 100 14.35 4.21 0.29
C LYS A 100 13.73 2.94 0.87
N ILE A 101 14.09 1.79 0.32
CA ILE A 101 13.55 0.51 0.80
C ILE A 101 14.26 0.13 2.10
N VAL A 102 13.46 -0.13 3.13
CA VAL A 102 13.95 -0.52 4.46
C VAL A 102 13.28 -1.84 4.84
N SER A 103 14.01 -2.72 5.50
CA SER A 103 13.48 -3.97 6.04
C SER A 103 14.07 -4.20 7.43
N TYR A 104 13.25 -4.75 8.31
CA TYR A 104 13.61 -5.13 9.68
C TYR A 104 13.30 -6.61 9.88
N GLU A 105 13.72 -7.18 11.01
CA GLU A 105 13.17 -8.45 11.48
C GLU A 105 11.63 -8.29 11.67
N TRP A 106 10.85 -9.36 11.49
CA TRP A 106 9.38 -9.26 11.43
C TRP A 106 8.75 -8.71 12.71
N GLY A 107 9.23 -9.10 13.90
CA GLY A 107 8.77 -8.56 15.17
C GLY A 107 9.08 -7.06 15.32
N GLU A 108 10.29 -6.66 14.95
CA GLU A 108 10.69 -5.24 14.93
C GLU A 108 9.88 -4.44 13.92
N TYR A 109 9.65 -4.99 12.72
CA TYR A 109 8.81 -4.40 11.68
C TYR A 109 7.41 -4.07 12.23
N LEU A 110 6.75 -5.05 12.86
CA LEU A 110 5.43 -4.84 13.44
C LEU A 110 5.45 -3.82 14.59
N SER A 111 6.49 -3.83 15.42
CA SER A 111 6.66 -2.87 16.51
C SER A 111 6.82 -1.44 15.99
N GLY A 112 7.70 -1.22 15.01
CA GLY A 112 7.92 0.09 14.39
C GLY A 112 6.70 0.57 13.60
N MET A 113 5.96 -0.35 12.96
CA MET A 113 4.66 -0.05 12.35
C MET A 113 3.66 0.52 13.36
N ARG A 114 3.51 -0.10 14.53
CA ARG A 114 2.63 0.35 15.63
C ARG A 114 3.05 1.69 16.22
N LYS A 115 4.35 1.95 16.29
CA LYS A 115 4.88 3.24 16.74
C LYS A 115 4.80 4.34 15.68
N GLY A 116 4.49 3.98 14.43
CA GLY A 116 4.37 4.93 13.33
C GLY A 116 5.70 5.44 12.77
N GLU A 117 6.79 4.70 13.00
CA GLU A 117 8.18 5.05 12.62
C GLU A 117 8.42 5.04 11.09
N HIS A 118 7.45 4.54 10.31
CA HIS A 118 7.49 4.44 8.86
C HIS A 118 6.79 5.62 8.18
N ASP A 119 7.32 6.07 7.03
CA ASP A 119 6.58 6.96 6.11
C ASP A 119 5.53 6.15 5.34
N THR A 120 5.98 5.07 4.71
CA THR A 120 5.16 4.13 3.94
C THR A 120 5.60 2.69 4.19
N ALA A 121 4.67 1.75 4.11
CA ALA A 121 4.92 0.35 4.41
C ALA A 121 4.03 -0.58 3.57
N LEU A 122 4.60 -1.72 3.17
CA LEU A 122 3.86 -2.82 2.56
C LEU A 122 3.25 -3.68 3.65
N PHE A 123 1.94 -3.58 3.81
CA PHE A 123 1.20 -4.33 4.81
C PHE A 123 -0.10 -4.88 4.24
N GLY A 124 -0.66 -5.89 4.89
CA GLY A 124 -1.92 -6.51 4.49
C GLY A 124 -2.50 -7.37 5.60
N TRP A 125 -3.74 -7.81 5.39
CA TRP A 125 -4.49 -8.62 6.33
C TRP A 125 -5.13 -9.81 5.65
N MET A 126 -5.33 -10.88 6.41
CA MET A 126 -6.26 -11.95 6.08
C MET A 126 -7.33 -11.95 7.16
N SER A 127 -8.60 -12.09 6.79
CA SER A 127 -9.67 -12.12 7.78
C SER A 127 -9.48 -13.28 8.75
N ASP A 128 -9.59 -13.00 10.04
CA ASP A 128 -9.47 -14.03 11.09
C ASP A 128 -10.77 -14.84 11.27
N ASN A 129 -11.91 -14.24 10.93
CA ASN A 129 -13.24 -14.76 11.26
C ASN A 129 -14.24 -14.75 10.08
N GLY A 130 -13.83 -14.26 8.90
CA GLY A 130 -14.69 -14.12 7.73
C GLY A 130 -15.67 -12.95 7.78
N ASP A 131 -15.63 -12.13 8.84
CA ASP A 131 -16.49 -10.96 9.01
C ASP A 131 -15.84 -9.71 8.36
N PRO A 132 -16.58 -8.94 7.53
CA PRO A 132 -16.10 -7.65 7.01
C PRO A 132 -15.63 -6.67 8.08
N ASP A 133 -16.23 -6.71 9.28
CA ASP A 133 -15.83 -5.87 10.41
C ASP A 133 -14.38 -6.11 10.83
N ASN A 134 -13.88 -7.34 10.73
CA ASN A 134 -12.48 -7.65 11.06
C ASN A 134 -11.50 -6.90 10.15
N PHE A 135 -11.82 -6.68 8.87
CA PHE A 135 -10.99 -5.82 8.02
C PHE A 135 -11.10 -4.35 8.41
N ALA A 136 -12.32 -3.87 8.63
CA ALA A 136 -12.57 -2.46 8.92
C ALA A 136 -11.97 -2.05 10.27
N ASP A 137 -12.21 -2.81 11.33
CA ASP A 137 -11.73 -2.50 12.67
C ASP A 137 -10.20 -2.64 12.77
N VAL A 138 -9.63 -3.73 12.26
CA VAL A 138 -8.19 -4.01 12.41
C VAL A 138 -7.30 -3.18 11.50
N LEU A 139 -7.80 -2.73 10.34
CA LEU A 139 -7.01 -1.93 9.39
C LEU A 139 -7.35 -0.45 9.38
N LEU A 140 -8.60 -0.08 9.66
CA LEU A 140 -9.10 1.27 9.40
C LEU A 140 -9.70 1.93 10.65
N GLY A 141 -9.97 1.17 11.71
CA GLY A 141 -10.54 1.67 12.96
C GLY A 141 -9.55 2.57 13.70
N CYS A 142 -10.01 3.61 14.39
CA CYS A 142 -9.10 4.44 15.19
C CYS A 142 -8.47 3.68 16.37
N ASN A 143 -9.04 2.54 16.77
CA ASN A 143 -8.42 1.63 17.73
C ASN A 143 -7.27 0.78 17.13
N SER A 144 -7.22 0.59 15.81
CA SER A 144 -6.16 -0.17 15.12
C SER A 144 -4.79 0.50 15.06
N ILE A 145 -4.68 1.74 15.57
CA ILE A 145 -3.36 2.35 15.80
C ILE A 145 -2.50 1.42 16.67
N LYS A 146 -3.13 0.68 17.60
CA LYS A 146 -2.45 -0.32 18.45
C LYS A 146 -1.95 -1.55 17.70
N THR A 147 -2.55 -1.91 16.56
CA THR A 147 -2.18 -3.11 15.78
C THR A 147 -1.15 -2.80 14.69
N GLY A 148 -0.93 -1.53 14.34
CA GLY A 148 0.04 -1.09 13.32
C GLY A 148 -0.57 -0.27 12.21
N SER A 149 -1.89 -0.13 12.20
CA SER A 149 -2.64 0.55 11.16
C SER A 149 -2.84 2.01 11.56
N LYS A 150 -2.40 2.97 10.74
CA LYS A 150 -2.71 4.39 10.99
C LYS A 150 -4.22 4.58 10.74
N CYS A 151 -4.94 5.33 11.60
CA CYS A 151 -6.35 5.77 11.32
C CYS A 151 -6.48 6.64 10.04
N ARG A 152 -5.38 6.81 9.29
CA ARG A 152 -5.21 7.42 7.96
C ARG A 152 -4.77 6.40 6.88
N ALA A 153 -5.09 5.12 7.05
CA ALA A 153 -4.90 4.12 6.02
C ALA A 153 -5.75 4.49 4.79
N LEU A 154 -5.05 4.87 3.70
CA LEU A 154 -5.35 4.70 2.26
C LEU A 154 -6.78 4.40 1.77
N VAL A 155 -7.83 4.90 2.42
CA VAL A 155 -9.21 4.85 1.96
C VAL A 155 -9.66 6.28 1.63
N ARG A 156 -8.98 6.84 0.64
CA ARG A 156 -9.46 7.80 -0.36
C ARG A 156 -8.28 8.19 -1.23
#